data_AF-A0A0T6B4Z1-F1
#
_entry.id   AF-A0A0T6B4Z1-F1
#
_cell.length_a   1.000
_cell.length_b   1.000
_cell.length_c   1.000
_cell.angle_alpha   90.00
_cell.angle_beta   90.00
_cell.angle_gamma   90.00
#
_symmetry.space_group_name_H-M   'P 1'
#
loop_
_entity.id
_entity.type
_entity.pdbx_description
1 polymer ?
#
loop_
_entity_poly.entity_id
_entity_poly.type
_entity_poly.pdbx_seq_one_letter_code
_entity_poly.pdbx_strand_id
1 'polypeptide(L)'
;MDEEAPPSYVQSLINKIVSNIRIYLKNLILKYVEEDIVLSMNVKLLTFESCNEKWQPAYTDTFPGLVTMRKLVTINDLTICLDKRNSSGKIDIYQEPMLYRCSFVMHLLRNYFPSASRKASTTRLDVHCTNMEFSTTEQQIPMVMRLLVLLNTLTNTDFKKESDTFSSEEMLVEEDDAGNGTSWAGWAWSFIPSILPSSEETDEDQSVIPAGHTLHIGLYIDNASLSFKVSETTGERVYYSQKKFKYWPLLSLRCQGLYTQLIMHGALWKNVRAGISQVVLVPMGHCTCGYSDVPENSSPLAYFTAGK
;
A
#
# COMPACT_ATOMS: atom_id res chain seq x y z
N MET A 1 -24.26 28.39 -31.95
CA MET A 1 -25.26 27.37 -31.61
C MET A 1 -24.42 26.17 -31.21
N ASP A 2 -24.05 26.11 -29.93
CA ASP A 2 -23.14 25.08 -29.43
C ASP A 2 -23.93 23.78 -29.32
N GLU A 3 -23.63 22.86 -30.23
CA GLU A 3 -24.25 21.54 -30.31
C GLU A 3 -23.68 20.70 -29.14
N GLU A 4 -24.39 20.64 -28.02
CA GLU A 4 -24.02 19.79 -26.89
C GLU A 4 -24.04 18.32 -27.33
N ALA A 5 -22.87 17.68 -27.33
CA ALA A 5 -22.73 16.29 -27.71
C ALA A 5 -23.59 15.40 -26.79
N PRO A 6 -24.24 14.35 -27.34
CA PRO A 6 -25.08 13.47 -26.54
C PRO A 6 -24.29 12.84 -25.37
N PRO A 7 -24.87 12.72 -24.17
CA PRO A 7 -24.16 12.34 -22.95
C PRO A 7 -23.45 10.97 -23.04
N SER A 8 -23.95 10.06 -23.89
CA SER A 8 -23.32 8.77 -24.18
C SER A 8 -21.97 8.89 -24.92
N TYR A 9 -21.84 9.87 -25.82
CA TYR A 9 -20.59 10.12 -26.55
C TYR A 9 -19.50 10.63 -25.61
N VAL A 10 -19.85 11.57 -24.72
CA VAL A 10 -18.94 12.11 -23.71
C VAL A 10 -18.44 11.02 -22.77
N GLN A 11 -19.33 10.13 -22.29
CA GLN A 11 -18.95 9.00 -21.45
C GLN A 11 -18.02 8.01 -22.16
N SER A 12 -18.28 7.69 -23.43
CA SER A 12 -17.40 6.83 -24.24
C SER A 12 -16.01 7.44 -24.42
N LEU A 13 -15.95 8.75 -24.66
CA LEU A 13 -14.70 9.50 -24.79
C LEU A 13 -13.90 9.51 -23.47
N ILE A 14 -14.56 9.78 -22.34
CA ILE A 14 -13.94 9.73 -21.01
C ILE A 14 -13.37 8.34 -20.73
N ASN A 15 -14.12 7.27 -21.01
CA ASN A 15 -13.65 5.90 -20.81
C ASN A 15 -12.43 5.58 -21.68
N LYS A 16 -12.39 6.04 -22.93
CA LYS A 16 -11.21 5.89 -23.80
C LYS A 16 -9.99 6.63 -23.24
N ILE A 17 -10.19 7.84 -22.72
CA ILE A 17 -9.13 8.64 -22.09
C ILE A 17 -8.61 7.96 -20.84
N VAL A 18 -9.48 7.60 -19.90
CA VAL A 18 -9.12 6.93 -18.63
C VAL A 18 -8.42 5.59 -18.89
N SER A 19 -8.90 4.82 -19.87
CA SER A 19 -8.28 3.55 -20.26
C SER A 19 -6.84 3.74 -20.76
N ASN A 20 -6.55 4.83 -21.45
CA ASN A 20 -5.25 5.09 -22.08
C ASN A 20 -4.38 6.15 -21.37
N ILE A 21 -4.83 6.66 -20.23
CA ILE A 21 -4.06 7.67 -19.49
C ILE A 21 -2.71 7.13 -19.05
N ARG A 22 -1.67 7.95 -19.27
CA ARG A 22 -0.32 7.73 -18.77
C ARG A 22 0.01 8.81 -17.76
N ILE A 23 0.51 8.41 -16.59
CA ILE A 23 0.86 9.33 -15.52
C ILE A 23 2.34 9.12 -15.19
N TYR A 24 3.09 10.22 -15.17
CA TYR A 24 4.49 10.25 -14.75
C TYR A 24 4.63 11.26 -13.62
N LEU A 25 4.83 10.76 -12.40
CA LEU A 25 5.08 11.59 -11.22
C LEU A 25 6.56 11.53 -10.90
N LYS A 26 7.22 12.68 -10.92
CA LYS A 26 8.63 12.83 -10.54
C LYS A 26 8.71 13.48 -9.17
N ASN A 27 9.59 12.97 -8.31
CA ASN A 27 9.85 13.49 -6.98
C ASN A 27 8.57 13.64 -6.15
N LEU A 28 7.76 12.59 -6.11
CA LEU A 28 6.55 12.53 -5.30
C LEU A 28 6.93 12.39 -3.83
N ILE A 29 6.45 13.31 -3.00
CA ILE A 29 6.60 13.26 -1.55
C ILE A 29 5.21 13.24 -0.93
N LEU A 30 4.88 12.15 -0.25
CA LEU A 30 3.67 12.02 0.55
C LEU A 30 4.07 12.09 2.03
N LYS A 31 3.36 12.90 2.81
CA LYS A 31 3.53 12.98 4.26
C LYS A 31 2.17 12.79 4.92
N TYR A 32 2.12 11.84 5.83
CA TYR A 32 0.98 11.61 6.70
C TYR A 32 1.39 11.93 8.14
N VAL A 33 0.57 12.72 8.82
CA VAL A 33 0.82 13.19 10.18
C VAL A 33 -0.38 12.81 11.03
N GLU A 34 -0.15 11.89 11.96
CA GLU A 34 -1.07 11.52 13.03
C GLU A 34 -0.49 12.07 14.35
N GLU A 35 -1.23 12.25 15.46
CA GLU A 35 -0.67 12.65 16.80
C GLU A 35 0.78 12.15 16.95
N ASP A 36 1.80 12.88 17.38
CA ASP A 36 3.18 12.36 17.55
C ASP A 36 3.90 11.52 16.42
N ILE A 37 3.25 11.06 15.33
CA ILE A 37 3.82 10.23 14.25
C ILE A 37 3.82 10.99 12.93
N VAL A 38 4.95 10.97 12.23
CA VAL A 38 5.09 11.46 10.86
C VAL A 38 5.58 10.34 9.96
N LEU A 39 4.71 9.84 9.09
CA LEU A 39 5.06 8.91 8.04
C LEU A 39 5.37 9.70 6.77
N SER A 40 6.53 9.49 6.18
CA SER A 40 6.90 10.10 4.91
C SER A 40 7.30 9.05 3.89
N MET A 41 6.82 9.26 2.66
CA MET A 41 7.09 8.41 1.51
C MET A 41 7.64 9.32 0.42
N ASN A 42 8.83 8.99 -0.08
CA ASN A 42 9.50 9.70 -1.16
C ASN A 42 9.70 8.73 -2.32
N VAL A 43 9.21 9.11 -3.50
CA VAL A 43 9.36 8.35 -4.74
C VAL A 43 9.99 9.24 -5.79
N LYS A 44 11.14 8.84 -6.32
CA LYS A 44 11.81 9.58 -7.39
C LYS A 44 11.01 9.58 -8.68
N LEU A 45 10.46 8.43 -9.06
CA LEU A 45 9.65 8.27 -10.25
C LEU A 45 8.56 7.22 -10.02
N LEU A 46 7.31 7.63 -10.17
CA LEU A 46 6.15 6.75 -10.30
C LEU A 46 5.62 6.88 -11.72
N THR A 47 5.48 5.75 -12.40
CA THR A 47 4.89 5.66 -13.73
C THR A 47 3.64 4.81 -13.68
N PHE A 48 2.62 5.21 -14.42
CA PHE A 48 1.38 4.48 -14.60
C PHE A 48 1.07 4.49 -16.10
N GLU A 49 1.18 3.35 -16.75
CA GLU A 49 1.11 3.26 -18.21
C GLU A 49 0.13 2.16 -18.64
N SER A 50 -0.64 2.44 -19.71
CA SER A 50 -1.43 1.41 -20.38
C SER A 50 -0.56 0.46 -21.18
N CYS A 51 -0.89 -0.82 -21.14
CA CYS A 51 -0.10 -1.88 -21.75
C CYS A 51 -0.90 -2.78 -22.69
N ASN A 52 -0.21 -3.36 -23.67
CA ASN A 52 -0.76 -4.41 -24.53
C ASN A 52 -0.73 -5.79 -23.84
N GLU A 53 -1.11 -6.84 -24.58
CA GLU A 53 -1.11 -8.23 -24.10
C GLU A 53 0.27 -8.76 -23.70
N LYS A 54 1.34 -8.16 -24.23
CA LYS A 54 2.73 -8.50 -23.91
C LYS A 54 3.29 -7.68 -22.74
N TRP A 55 2.44 -6.94 -22.01
CA TRP A 55 2.83 -6.03 -20.92
C TRP A 55 3.82 -4.94 -21.35
N GLN A 56 3.77 -4.53 -22.61
CA GLN A 56 4.57 -3.42 -23.13
C GLN A 56 3.72 -2.15 -23.20
N PRO A 57 4.28 -0.97 -22.85
CA PRO A 57 3.57 0.29 -22.93
C PRO A 57 3.06 0.57 -24.35
N ALA A 58 1.74 0.60 -24.51
CA ALA A 58 1.09 0.73 -25.81
C ALA A 58 -0.29 1.37 -25.67
N TYR A 59 -0.76 2.00 -26.74
CA TYR A 59 -2.16 2.40 -26.83
C TYR A 59 -3.03 1.16 -27.03
N THR A 60 -4.13 1.07 -26.29
CA THR A 60 -5.05 -0.07 -26.39
C THR A 60 -6.43 0.43 -26.78
N ASP A 61 -6.91 -0.04 -27.93
CA ASP A 61 -8.28 0.20 -28.37
C ASP A 61 -9.26 -0.62 -27.52
N THR A 62 -10.28 0.02 -26.97
CA THR A 62 -11.34 -0.64 -26.23
C THR A 62 -12.35 -1.23 -27.21
N PHE A 63 -12.38 -2.57 -27.34
CA PHE A 63 -13.37 -3.27 -28.14
C PHE A 63 -14.65 -3.55 -27.33
N PRO A 64 -15.84 -3.36 -27.90
CA PRO A 64 -17.11 -3.49 -27.17
C PRO A 64 -17.46 -4.93 -26.73
N GLY A 65 -16.77 -5.95 -27.24
CA GLY A 65 -17.02 -7.36 -26.91
C GLY A 65 -16.26 -7.88 -25.68
N LEU A 66 -15.13 -7.27 -25.31
CA LEU A 66 -14.28 -7.63 -24.17
C LEU A 66 -13.50 -6.38 -23.75
N VAL A 67 -13.94 -5.73 -22.68
CA VAL A 67 -13.21 -4.58 -22.12
C VAL A 67 -12.20 -5.14 -21.13
N THR A 68 -10.94 -5.23 -21.56
CA THR A 68 -9.81 -5.57 -20.69
C THR A 68 -8.93 -4.34 -20.57
N MET A 69 -8.63 -3.96 -19.32
CA MET A 69 -7.72 -2.88 -18.97
C MET A 69 -6.45 -3.48 -18.38
N ARG A 70 -5.30 -3.07 -18.91
CA ARG A 70 -3.97 -3.46 -18.45
C ARG A 70 -3.17 -2.21 -18.12
N LYS A 71 -2.67 -2.14 -16.89
CA LYS A 71 -1.82 -1.05 -16.41
C LYS A 71 -0.54 -1.60 -15.82
N LEU A 72 0.57 -1.03 -16.25
CA LEU A 72 1.88 -1.26 -15.67
C LEU A 72 2.22 -0.07 -14.81
N VAL A 73 2.46 -0.32 -13.53
CA VAL A 73 2.85 0.70 -12.56
C VAL A 73 4.27 0.40 -12.13
N THR A 74 5.19 1.32 -12.39
CA THR A 74 6.58 1.18 -11.96
C THR A 74 6.91 2.25 -10.95
N ILE A 75 7.41 1.84 -9.78
CA ILE A 75 7.87 2.71 -8.70
C ILE A 75 9.37 2.54 -8.59
N ASN A 76 10.09 3.64 -8.79
CA ASN A 76 11.55 3.68 -8.71
C ASN A 76 11.99 4.54 -7.53
N ASP A 77 12.95 4.01 -6.77
CA ASP A 77 13.64 4.71 -5.69
C ASP A 77 12.66 5.20 -4.60
N LEU A 78 11.83 4.27 -4.11
CA LEU A 78 10.92 4.47 -2.99
C LEU A 78 11.69 4.43 -1.66
N THR A 79 11.60 5.52 -0.91
CA THR A 79 12.08 5.60 0.46
C THR A 79 10.94 5.91 1.41
N ILE A 80 10.81 5.15 2.50
CA ILE A 80 9.82 5.36 3.54
C ILE A 80 10.54 5.69 4.84
N CYS A 81 10.19 6.80 5.48
CA CYS A 81 10.68 7.18 6.80
C CYS A 81 9.51 7.30 7.78
N LEU A 82 9.78 6.95 9.03
CA LEU A 82 8.83 7.07 10.13
C LEU A 82 9.52 7.81 11.27
N ASP A 83 9.03 8.99 11.57
CA ASP A 83 9.62 9.92 12.54
C ASP A 83 8.62 10.25 13.65
N LYS A 84 9.14 10.58 14.82
CA LYS A 84 8.34 11.05 15.96
C LYS A 84 8.39 12.58 16.05
N ARG A 85 7.23 13.23 16.20
CA ARG A 85 7.11 14.66 16.50
C ARG A 85 6.90 14.90 17.98
N ASN A 86 7.37 16.05 18.43
CA ASN A 86 7.18 16.52 19.81
C ASN A 86 5.84 17.23 20.01
N SER A 87 5.54 17.59 21.27
CA SER A 87 4.39 18.41 21.65
C SER A 87 4.34 19.79 20.97
N SER A 88 5.46 20.26 20.42
CA SER A 88 5.56 21.48 19.61
C SER A 88 5.23 21.27 18.12
N GLY A 89 4.92 20.04 17.72
CA GLY A 89 4.63 19.66 16.33
C GLY A 89 5.87 19.52 15.42
N LYS A 90 7.09 19.72 15.95
CA LYS A 90 8.34 19.56 15.21
C LYS A 90 8.93 18.16 15.38
N ILE A 91 9.64 17.69 14.36
CA ILE A 91 10.48 16.48 14.44
C ILE A 91 11.79 16.90 15.07
N ASP A 92 12.03 16.42 16.29
CA ASP A 92 13.26 16.71 17.02
C ASP A 92 14.46 15.99 16.42
N ILE A 93 14.26 14.74 16.02
CA ILE A 93 15.31 13.86 15.51
C ILE A 93 14.72 13.04 14.37
N TYR A 94 15.36 13.10 13.21
CA TYR A 94 15.04 12.25 12.08
C TYR A 94 15.63 10.87 12.30
N GLN A 95 14.80 9.85 12.12
CA GLN A 95 15.19 8.46 12.27
C GLN A 95 15.71 7.89 10.94
N GLU A 96 16.38 6.74 11.01
CA GLU A 96 16.77 6.03 9.80
C GLU A 96 15.53 5.59 8.98
N PRO A 97 15.64 5.59 7.63
CA PRO A 97 14.55 5.17 6.76
C PRO A 97 14.19 3.71 7.03
N MET A 98 12.90 3.44 7.07
CA MET A 98 12.38 2.09 7.26
C MET A 98 12.50 1.23 6.01
N LEU A 99 12.33 1.85 4.84
CA LEU A 99 12.55 1.23 3.54
C LEU A 99 13.40 2.20 2.74
N TYR A 100 14.53 1.74 2.21
CA TYR A 100 15.46 2.61 1.51
C TYR A 100 15.57 2.24 0.03
N ARG A 101 15.29 3.20 -0.85
CA ARG A 101 15.49 3.13 -2.31
C ARG A 101 14.94 1.85 -2.99
N CYS A 102 13.82 1.34 -2.47
CA CYS A 102 13.17 0.15 -3.01
C CYS A 102 12.57 0.47 -4.38
N SER A 103 12.68 -0.46 -5.33
CA SER A 103 12.04 -0.32 -6.64
C SER A 103 11.26 -1.60 -6.95
N PHE A 104 10.05 -1.42 -7.48
CA PHE A 104 9.17 -2.54 -7.81
C PHE A 104 8.25 -2.20 -8.96
N VAL A 105 7.77 -3.25 -9.60
CA VAL A 105 6.85 -3.20 -10.73
C VAL A 105 5.55 -3.88 -10.33
N MET A 106 4.44 -3.28 -10.69
CA MET A 106 3.10 -3.77 -10.41
C MET A 106 2.31 -3.89 -11.71
N HIS A 107 1.80 -5.09 -11.94
CA HIS A 107 0.97 -5.45 -13.09
C HIS A 107 -0.49 -5.49 -12.64
N LEU A 108 -1.29 -4.55 -13.14
CA LEU A 108 -2.73 -4.48 -12.89
C LEU A 108 -3.49 -4.90 -14.15
N LEU A 109 -4.31 -5.94 -14.03
CA LEU A 109 -5.22 -6.42 -15.05
C LEU A 109 -6.65 -6.35 -14.51
N ARG A 110 -7.55 -5.76 -15.29
CA ARG A 110 -8.97 -5.71 -14.98
C ARG A 110 -9.78 -6.12 -16.19
N ASN A 111 -10.62 -7.13 -16.03
CA ASN A 111 -11.57 -7.56 -17.04
C ASN A 111 -12.97 -7.09 -16.63
N TYR A 112 -13.78 -6.66 -17.59
CA TYR A 112 -15.15 -6.20 -17.37
C TYR A 112 -16.14 -7.09 -18.13
N PHE A 113 -17.37 -7.23 -17.62
CA PHE A 113 -18.43 -7.94 -18.32
C PHE A 113 -18.97 -7.10 -19.49
N PRO A 114 -19.19 -7.69 -20.68
CA PRO A 114 -19.66 -6.94 -21.87
C PRO A 114 -21.04 -6.29 -21.68
N SER A 115 -21.91 -6.92 -20.89
CA SER A 115 -23.29 -6.48 -20.62
C SER A 115 -23.42 -5.51 -19.44
N ALA A 116 -22.38 -5.37 -18.61
CA ALA A 116 -22.34 -4.47 -17.47
C ALA A 116 -21.01 -3.71 -17.48
N SER A 117 -20.88 -2.75 -18.40
CA SER A 117 -19.65 -1.97 -18.64
C SER A 117 -19.15 -1.15 -17.45
N ARG A 118 -19.90 -1.14 -16.34
CA ARG A 118 -19.54 -0.46 -15.09
C ARG A 118 -18.87 -1.37 -14.05
N LYS A 119 -18.95 -2.70 -14.18
CA LYS A 119 -18.47 -3.63 -13.14
C LYS A 119 -17.40 -4.60 -13.66
N ALA A 120 -16.25 -4.60 -12.99
CA ALA A 120 -15.16 -5.52 -13.30
C ALA A 120 -15.56 -6.95 -12.93
N SER A 121 -15.33 -7.92 -13.82
CA SER A 121 -15.50 -9.35 -13.57
C SER A 121 -14.31 -9.95 -12.84
N THR A 122 -13.10 -9.47 -13.12
CA THR A 122 -11.87 -9.98 -12.52
C THR A 122 -10.86 -8.85 -12.37
N THR A 123 -10.30 -8.72 -11.17
CA THR A 123 -9.18 -7.82 -10.88
C THR A 123 -7.98 -8.67 -10.49
N ARG A 124 -6.86 -8.48 -11.16
CA ARG A 124 -5.59 -9.14 -10.86
C ARG A 124 -4.50 -8.10 -10.66
N LEU A 125 -3.83 -8.18 -9.53
CA LEU A 125 -2.74 -7.31 -9.12
C LEU A 125 -1.53 -8.17 -8.78
N ASP A 126 -0.45 -8.06 -9.54
CA ASP A 126 0.80 -8.76 -9.26
C ASP A 126 1.93 -7.75 -9.05
N VAL A 127 2.56 -7.79 -7.88
CA VAL A 127 3.69 -6.93 -7.50
C VAL A 127 4.97 -7.75 -7.50
N HIS A 128 5.98 -7.30 -8.21
CA HIS A 128 7.30 -7.92 -8.26
C HIS A 128 8.38 -6.94 -7.79
N CYS A 129 9.22 -7.38 -6.86
CA CYS A 129 10.33 -6.62 -6.31
C CYS A 129 11.59 -7.48 -6.23
N THR A 130 12.72 -6.98 -6.74
CA THR A 130 13.98 -7.73 -6.77
C THR A 130 14.74 -7.68 -5.45
N ASN A 131 14.74 -6.52 -4.79
CA ASN A 131 15.38 -6.34 -3.50
C ASN A 131 14.57 -5.38 -2.63
N MET A 132 14.18 -5.87 -1.45
CA MET A 132 13.41 -5.12 -0.46
C MET A 132 14.14 -5.14 0.87
N GLU A 133 14.75 -4.00 1.23
CA GLU A 133 15.53 -3.86 2.47
C GLU A 133 14.77 -3.00 3.47
N PHE A 134 14.17 -3.67 4.46
CA PHE A 134 13.49 -3.03 5.56
C PHE A 134 14.41 -2.94 6.78
N SER A 135 14.46 -1.77 7.39
CA SER A 135 15.17 -1.51 8.63
C SER A 135 14.19 -0.95 9.64
N THR A 136 14.31 -1.34 10.89
CA THR A 136 13.48 -0.77 11.94
C THR A 136 14.25 -0.66 13.23
N THR A 137 14.04 0.47 13.88
CA THR A 137 14.60 0.76 15.19
C THR A 137 13.59 0.49 16.29
N GLU A 138 14.06 0.27 17.52
CA GLU A 138 13.20 0.05 18.69
C GLU A 138 12.15 1.17 18.89
N GLN A 139 12.48 2.41 18.52
CA GLN A 139 11.54 3.54 18.59
C GLN A 139 10.48 3.50 17.48
N GLN A 140 10.78 2.89 16.32
CA GLN A 140 9.85 2.77 15.18
C GLN A 140 8.83 1.66 15.38
N ILE A 141 9.19 0.57 16.06
CA ILE A 141 8.28 -0.56 16.31
C ILE A 141 6.91 -0.12 16.89
N PRO A 142 6.83 0.66 17.99
CA PRO A 142 5.53 1.07 18.52
C PRO A 142 4.75 1.98 17.56
N MET A 143 5.45 2.83 16.80
CA MET A 143 4.82 3.68 15.77
C MET A 143 4.20 2.84 14.65
N VAL A 144 4.93 1.81 14.17
CA VAL A 144 4.42 0.85 13.17
C VAL A 144 3.21 0.09 13.70
N MET A 145 3.27 -0.42 14.92
CA MET A 145 2.16 -1.15 15.53
C MET A 145 0.90 -0.28 15.62
N ARG A 146 1.06 1.00 15.99
CA ARG A 146 -0.06 1.95 16.01
C ARG A 146 -0.62 2.22 14.62
N LEU A 147 0.23 2.39 13.61
CA LEU A 147 -0.22 2.53 12.21
C LEU A 147 -0.97 1.28 11.72
N LEU A 148 -0.52 0.07 12.09
CA LEU A 148 -1.21 -1.17 11.76
C LEU A 148 -2.59 -1.26 12.43
N VAL A 149 -2.72 -0.81 13.69
CA VAL A 149 -4.01 -0.74 14.38
C VAL A 149 -4.96 0.25 13.69
N LEU A 150 -4.45 1.42 13.28
CA LEU A 150 -5.24 2.40 12.53
C LEU A 150 -5.70 1.85 11.18
N LEU A 151 -4.82 1.19 10.43
CA LEU A 151 -5.15 0.53 9.17
C LEU A 151 -6.22 -0.55 9.37
N ASN A 152 -6.07 -1.40 10.38
CA ASN A 152 -7.06 -2.42 10.72
C ASN A 152 -8.41 -1.78 11.10
N THR A 153 -8.38 -0.66 11.82
CA THR A 153 -9.60 0.06 12.21
C THR A 153 -10.30 0.63 10.99
N LEU A 154 -9.58 1.29 10.07
CA LEU A 154 -10.11 1.79 8.81
C LEU A 154 -10.75 0.68 7.96
N THR A 155 -10.05 -0.44 7.80
CA THR A 155 -10.59 -1.58 7.05
C THR A 155 -11.84 -2.15 7.72
N ASN A 156 -11.84 -2.31 9.05
CA ASN A 156 -12.97 -2.87 9.78
C ASN A 156 -14.14 -1.90 9.94
N THR A 157 -13.93 -0.58 9.91
CA THR A 157 -15.02 0.40 9.92
C THR A 157 -15.77 0.43 8.60
N ASP A 158 -15.06 0.21 7.50
CA ASP A 158 -15.70 -0.03 6.20
C ASP A 158 -16.51 -1.34 6.21
N PHE A 159 -16.08 -2.36 6.99
CA PHE A 159 -16.85 -3.61 7.19
C PHE A 159 -17.97 -3.52 8.26
N LYS A 160 -17.87 -2.64 9.27
CA LYS A 160 -18.84 -2.54 10.38
C LYS A 160 -20.00 -1.59 10.11
N LYS A 161 -19.86 -0.65 9.18
CA LYS A 161 -21.01 0.13 8.70
C LYS A 161 -22.10 -0.74 8.05
N GLU A 162 -21.82 -2.02 7.78
CA GLU A 162 -22.78 -2.99 7.23
C GLU A 162 -23.41 -3.94 8.28
N SER A 163 -23.09 -3.88 9.58
CA SER A 163 -23.59 -4.87 10.56
C SER A 163 -24.55 -4.37 11.66
N ASP A 164 -24.75 -3.06 11.83
CA ASP A 164 -25.63 -2.51 12.88
C ASP A 164 -26.79 -1.68 12.30
N THR A 165 -27.57 -2.27 11.40
CA THR A 165 -28.90 -1.75 11.04
C THR A 165 -29.94 -2.85 11.14
N PHE A 166 -30.05 -3.47 12.32
CA PHE A 166 -31.25 -4.23 12.71
C PHE A 166 -31.33 -4.36 14.24
N SER A 167 -31.67 -3.26 14.91
CA SER A 167 -32.35 -3.31 16.21
C SER A 167 -33.18 -2.06 16.39
N SER A 168 -34.49 -2.23 16.27
CA SER A 168 -35.55 -1.26 16.54
C SER A 168 -35.45 -0.64 17.93
N GLU A 169 -35.61 0.67 18.07
CA GLU A 169 -36.76 1.34 18.73
C GLU A 169 -36.54 2.86 18.86
N GLU A 170 -37.67 3.56 18.99
CA GLU A 170 -37.98 4.97 18.76
C GLU A 170 -37.25 6.02 19.62
N MET A 171 -36.94 7.19 19.06
CA MET A 171 -37.48 8.49 19.53
C MET A 171 -37.00 9.68 18.67
N LEU A 172 -37.96 10.54 18.35
CA LEU A 172 -37.87 11.86 17.70
C LEU A 172 -37.02 12.85 18.53
N VAL A 173 -36.22 13.72 17.90
CA VAL A 173 -36.20 15.21 18.05
C VAL A 173 -35.28 15.84 16.97
N GLU A 174 -35.92 16.70 16.17
CA GLU A 174 -35.53 17.97 15.50
C GLU A 174 -34.09 18.33 15.06
N GLU A 175 -34.04 18.75 13.78
CA GLU A 175 -33.27 19.83 13.12
C GLU A 175 -31.87 20.22 13.62
N ASP A 176 -30.87 20.16 12.72
CA ASP A 176 -30.26 21.41 12.25
C ASP A 176 -29.57 21.26 10.88
N ASP A 177 -29.89 22.21 10.02
CA ASP A 177 -29.32 22.46 8.69
C ASP A 177 -27.88 22.99 8.83
N ALA A 178 -26.90 22.23 8.33
CA ALA A 178 -25.58 22.76 8.07
C ALA A 178 -24.86 21.97 6.97
N GLY A 179 -25.07 22.40 5.74
CA GLY A 179 -24.03 22.40 4.73
C GLY A 179 -23.78 21.04 4.10
N ASN A 180 -24.37 20.87 2.92
CA ASN A 180 -23.97 19.95 1.86
C ASN A 180 -22.48 20.14 1.50
N GLY A 181 -21.60 19.66 2.36
CA GLY A 181 -20.18 19.57 2.16
C GLY A 181 -19.90 18.39 1.24
N THR A 182 -20.22 18.56 -0.05
CA THR A 182 -19.62 17.78 -1.14
C THR A 182 -18.12 18.01 -1.05
N SER A 183 -17.49 17.19 -0.21
CA SER A 183 -16.05 17.20 0.03
C SER A 183 -15.38 17.05 -1.32
N TRP A 184 -14.51 18.00 -1.66
CA TRP A 184 -13.81 18.09 -2.95
C TRP A 184 -12.93 16.86 -3.27
N ALA A 185 -12.90 15.86 -2.37
CA ALA A 185 -12.30 14.55 -2.56
C ALA A 185 -13.29 13.45 -2.99
N GLY A 186 -14.61 13.64 -2.84
CA GLY A 186 -15.62 12.60 -3.10
C GLY A 186 -15.69 12.15 -4.57
N TRP A 187 -15.53 13.09 -5.51
CA TRP A 187 -15.43 12.75 -6.93
C TRP A 187 -14.09 12.10 -7.29
N ALA A 188 -13.00 12.41 -6.59
CA ALA A 188 -11.71 11.80 -6.88
C ALA A 188 -11.68 10.30 -6.50
N TRP A 189 -12.43 9.91 -5.47
CA TRP A 189 -12.60 8.51 -5.07
C TRP A 189 -13.41 7.67 -6.08
N SER A 190 -14.29 8.28 -6.89
CA SER A 190 -15.00 7.55 -7.95
C SER A 190 -14.15 7.29 -9.20
N PHE A 191 -13.03 8.00 -9.37
CA PHE A 191 -12.08 7.80 -10.48
C PHE A 191 -10.90 6.89 -10.12
N ILE A 192 -10.63 6.66 -8.83
CA ILE A 192 -9.68 5.63 -8.39
C ILE A 192 -10.42 4.30 -8.50
N PRO A 193 -10.04 3.40 -9.43
CA PRO A 193 -10.66 2.09 -9.50
C PRO A 193 -10.37 1.38 -8.18
N SER A 194 -11.38 1.22 -7.35
CA SER A 194 -11.27 0.59 -6.05
C SER A 194 -10.59 -0.77 -6.24
N ILE A 195 -9.39 -0.90 -5.66
CA ILE A 195 -8.56 -2.13 -5.74
C ILE A 195 -9.27 -3.27 -5.00
N LEU A 196 -10.11 -2.91 -4.04
CA LEU A 196 -11.04 -3.76 -3.32
C LEU A 196 -12.45 -3.53 -3.89
N PRO A 197 -13.32 -4.56 -3.93
CA PRO A 197 -14.70 -4.36 -4.36
C PRO A 197 -15.41 -3.44 -3.35
N SER A 198 -15.54 -2.16 -3.69
CA SER A 198 -16.43 -1.25 -2.99
C SER A 198 -17.85 -1.47 -3.49
N SER A 199 -18.79 -1.67 -2.56
CA SER A 199 -20.22 -1.56 -2.82
C SER A 199 -20.51 -0.12 -3.23
N GLU A 200 -20.63 0.12 -4.53
CA GLU A 200 -21.22 1.37 -5.02
C GLU A 200 -22.71 1.36 -4.62
N GLU A 201 -23.06 2.19 -3.63
CA GLU A 201 -24.44 2.61 -3.40
C GLU A 201 -24.94 3.30 -4.67
N THR A 202 -25.73 2.57 -5.45
CA THR A 202 -26.58 3.17 -6.49
C THR A 202 -27.96 2.61 -6.27
N ASP A 203 -28.88 3.51 -5.88
CA ASP A 203 -30.34 3.46 -5.93
C ASP A 203 -31.02 2.12 -5.59
N GLU A 204 -31.61 2.09 -4.39
CA GLU A 204 -32.72 1.30 -3.79
C GLU A 204 -33.27 -0.01 -4.38
N ASP A 205 -32.80 -0.58 -5.48
CA ASP A 205 -33.23 -1.90 -5.94
C ASP A 205 -32.04 -2.84 -6.17
N GLN A 206 -31.94 -3.81 -5.25
CA GLN A 206 -31.05 -4.96 -5.24
C GLN A 206 -29.59 -4.71 -4.79
N SER A 207 -29.39 -4.86 -3.49
CA SER A 207 -28.11 -5.18 -2.84
C SER A 207 -27.59 -6.56 -3.30
N VAL A 208 -27.21 -6.69 -4.58
CA VAL A 208 -26.49 -7.86 -5.07
C VAL A 208 -25.00 -7.63 -4.81
N ILE A 209 -24.51 -8.15 -3.68
CA ILE A 209 -23.09 -8.49 -3.50
C ILE A 209 -22.62 -9.11 -4.82
N PRO A 210 -21.56 -8.60 -5.48
CA PRO A 210 -21.29 -8.93 -6.88
C PRO A 210 -21.09 -10.44 -7.03
N ALA A 211 -22.10 -11.11 -7.59
CA ALA A 211 -22.04 -12.53 -7.88
C ALA A 211 -20.91 -12.78 -8.90
N GLY A 212 -19.79 -13.31 -8.43
CA GLY A 212 -18.70 -13.79 -9.28
C GLY A 212 -17.49 -12.87 -9.50
N HIS A 213 -17.35 -11.72 -8.81
CA HIS A 213 -16.10 -10.97 -8.91
C HIS A 213 -14.92 -11.77 -8.34
N THR A 214 -13.84 -11.88 -9.11
CA THR A 214 -12.62 -12.57 -8.69
C THR A 214 -11.49 -11.56 -8.49
N LEU A 215 -10.94 -11.52 -7.27
CA LEU A 215 -9.78 -10.71 -6.92
C LEU A 215 -8.56 -11.61 -6.73
N HIS A 216 -7.51 -11.36 -7.50
CA HIS A 216 -6.21 -12.03 -7.40
C HIS A 216 -5.14 -11.01 -7.02
N ILE A 217 -4.42 -11.25 -5.92
CA ILE A 217 -3.31 -10.42 -5.45
C ILE A 217 -2.08 -11.31 -5.31
N GLY A 218 -1.04 -11.05 -6.10
CA GLY A 218 0.27 -11.69 -6.03
C GLY A 218 1.34 -10.72 -5.57
N LEU A 219 2.20 -11.18 -4.67
CA LEU A 219 3.41 -10.49 -4.22
C LEU A 219 4.58 -11.43 -4.43
N TYR A 220 5.60 -11.00 -5.16
CA TYR A 220 6.79 -11.78 -5.48
C TYR A 220 8.03 -10.95 -5.15
N ILE A 221 8.85 -11.44 -4.22
CA ILE A 221 10.05 -10.75 -3.76
C ILE A 221 11.24 -11.70 -3.84
N ASP A 222 12.23 -11.35 -4.65
CA ASP A 222 13.40 -12.23 -4.84
C ASP A 222 14.31 -12.21 -3.62
N ASN A 223 14.60 -11.02 -3.09
CA ASN A 223 15.40 -10.83 -1.88
C ASN A 223 14.67 -9.84 -0.96
N ALA A 224 14.40 -10.25 0.28
CA ALA A 224 13.95 -9.37 1.34
C ALA A 224 14.91 -9.44 2.52
N SER A 225 15.23 -8.29 3.10
CA SER A 225 15.94 -8.24 4.38
C SER A 225 15.17 -7.38 5.36
N LEU A 226 15.09 -7.86 6.60
CA LEU A 226 14.50 -7.16 7.74
C LEU A 226 15.58 -7.02 8.80
N SER A 227 16.05 -5.80 9.01
CA SER A 227 17.12 -5.49 9.96
C SER A 227 16.57 -4.76 11.17
N PHE A 228 16.89 -5.28 12.35
CA PHE A 228 16.56 -4.67 13.63
C PHE A 228 17.78 -3.92 14.16
N LYS A 229 17.58 -2.64 14.47
CA LYS A 229 18.62 -1.75 14.98
C LYS A 229 18.23 -1.19 16.34
N VAL A 230 19.21 -1.03 17.21
CA VAL A 230 19.07 -0.37 18.51
C VAL A 230 19.65 1.03 18.40
N SER A 231 19.00 2.00 19.04
CA SER A 231 19.39 3.40 18.97
C SER A 231 19.92 3.85 20.33
N GLU A 232 21.20 4.22 20.38
CA GLU A 232 21.77 4.78 21.59
C GLU A 232 21.74 6.31 21.53
N THR A 233 21.15 6.93 22.55
CA THR A 233 21.11 8.39 22.65
C THR A 233 22.38 8.85 23.35
N THR A 234 23.39 9.28 22.60
CA THR A 234 24.59 9.87 23.20
C THR A 234 24.22 11.20 23.85
N GLY A 235 24.23 11.22 25.19
CA GLY A 235 23.78 12.34 26.02
C GLY A 235 24.77 13.50 26.13
N GLU A 236 25.33 14.01 25.05
CA GLU A 236 26.07 15.28 25.10
C GLU A 236 25.13 16.45 24.78
N ARG A 237 24.66 17.12 25.84
CA ARG A 237 23.89 18.36 25.76
C ARG A 237 24.80 19.50 25.30
N VAL A 238 24.97 19.67 24.00
CA VAL A 238 25.45 20.93 23.43
C VAL A 238 24.24 21.73 22.97
N TYR A 239 24.01 22.89 23.61
CA TYR A 239 22.81 23.74 23.58
C TYR A 239 22.28 24.18 22.20
N TYR A 240 22.91 23.79 21.08
CA TYR A 240 22.52 24.14 19.72
C TYR A 240 22.64 23.01 18.68
N SER A 241 22.96 21.77 19.09
CA SER A 241 23.16 20.65 18.15
C SER A 241 22.00 19.66 18.21
N GLN A 242 21.50 19.25 17.04
CA GLN A 242 20.50 18.18 16.96
C GLN A 242 21.07 16.91 17.58
N LYS A 243 20.28 16.27 18.46
CA LYS A 243 20.64 14.95 19.03
C LYS A 243 20.85 13.97 17.88
N LYS A 244 22.03 13.37 17.81
CA LYS A 244 22.33 12.30 16.83
C LYS A 244 22.19 10.96 17.52
N PHE A 245 21.39 10.06 16.95
CA PHE A 245 21.39 8.66 17.36
C PHE A 245 22.60 7.96 16.78
N LYS A 246 23.23 7.11 17.59
CA LYS A 246 24.10 6.07 17.07
C LYS A 246 23.28 4.80 16.93
N TYR A 247 23.19 4.29 15.71
CA TYR A 247 22.43 3.08 15.42
C TYR A 247 23.37 1.88 15.35
N TRP A 248 22.98 0.81 16.02
CA TRP A 248 23.73 -0.44 16.07
C TRP A 248 22.82 -1.54 15.54
N PRO A 249 23.16 -2.20 14.41
CA PRO A 249 22.38 -3.35 13.94
C PRO A 249 22.58 -4.51 14.90
N LEU A 250 21.47 -5.13 15.34
CA LEU A 250 21.46 -6.24 16.29
C LEU A 250 21.18 -7.58 15.60
N LEU A 251 20.22 -7.57 14.68
CA LEU A 251 19.70 -8.79 14.08
C LEU A 251 19.26 -8.50 12.65
N SER A 252 19.55 -9.42 11.72
CA SER A 252 19.07 -9.32 10.34
C SER A 252 18.43 -10.63 9.93
N LEU A 253 17.14 -10.56 9.58
CA LEU A 253 16.39 -11.64 8.97
C LEU A 253 16.46 -11.47 7.45
N ARG A 254 17.07 -12.42 6.76
CA ARG A 254 17.20 -12.44 5.31
C ARG A 254 16.31 -13.54 4.74
N CYS A 255 15.50 -13.18 3.77
CA CYS A 255 14.53 -14.04 3.14
C CYS A 255 14.75 -14.01 1.62
N GLN A 256 14.78 -15.17 0.98
CA GLN A 256 14.92 -15.29 -0.47
C GLN A 256 13.74 -16.04 -1.09
N GLY A 257 13.35 -15.61 -2.28
CA GLY A 257 12.26 -16.19 -3.06
C GLY A 257 10.96 -16.24 -2.29
N LEU A 258 10.51 -15.08 -1.77
CA LEU A 258 9.20 -14.97 -1.14
C LEU A 258 8.14 -14.83 -2.21
N TYR A 259 7.05 -15.56 -2.04
CA TYR A 259 5.83 -15.29 -2.77
C TYR A 259 4.61 -15.42 -1.88
N THR A 260 3.63 -14.57 -2.12
CA THR A 260 2.31 -14.64 -1.50
C THR A 260 1.27 -14.42 -2.58
N GLN A 261 0.27 -15.30 -2.64
CA GLN A 261 -0.86 -15.23 -3.56
C GLN A 261 -2.15 -15.32 -2.77
N LEU A 262 -3.03 -14.34 -2.95
CA LEU A 262 -4.37 -14.29 -2.42
C LEU A 262 -5.35 -14.34 -3.58
N ILE A 263 -6.29 -15.28 -3.54
CA ILE A 263 -7.40 -15.39 -4.49
C ILE A 263 -8.69 -15.33 -3.70
N MET A 264 -9.59 -14.44 -4.10
CA MET A 264 -10.91 -14.28 -3.49
C MET A 264 -11.98 -14.33 -4.57
N HIS A 265 -13.01 -15.13 -4.36
CA HIS A 265 -14.21 -15.18 -5.18
C HIS A 265 -15.39 -14.65 -4.35
N GLY A 266 -15.77 -13.39 -4.58
CA GLY A 266 -16.74 -12.69 -3.75
C GLY A 266 -16.36 -12.70 -2.26
N ALA A 267 -17.37 -12.75 -1.38
CA ALA A 267 -17.18 -12.85 0.07
C ALA A 267 -17.04 -14.31 0.58
N LEU A 268 -17.41 -15.29 -0.25
CA LEU A 268 -17.66 -16.67 0.19
C LEU A 268 -16.41 -17.55 0.19
N TRP A 269 -15.43 -17.28 -0.68
CA TRP A 269 -14.23 -18.11 -0.78
C TRP A 269 -12.96 -17.28 -0.86
N LYS A 270 -11.99 -17.63 -0.03
CA LYS A 270 -10.66 -17.02 0.03
C LYS A 270 -9.61 -18.13 0.10
N ASN A 271 -8.58 -18.01 -0.72
CA ASN A 271 -7.43 -18.92 -0.73
C ASN A 271 -6.16 -18.11 -0.66
N VAL A 272 -5.33 -18.43 0.33
CA VAL A 272 -4.04 -17.79 0.57
C VAL A 272 -2.96 -18.83 0.44
N ARG A 273 -2.00 -18.59 -0.45
CA ARG A 273 -0.79 -19.38 -0.59
C ARG A 273 0.39 -18.48 -0.32
N ALA A 274 1.32 -18.96 0.49
CA ALA A 274 2.58 -18.28 0.72
C ALA A 274 3.70 -19.31 0.69
N GLY A 275 4.88 -18.88 0.26
CA GLY A 275 6.07 -19.71 0.26
C GLY A 275 7.32 -18.86 0.34
N ILE A 276 8.38 -19.50 0.83
CA ILE A 276 9.68 -18.90 1.01
C ILE A 276 10.73 -19.95 0.68
N SER A 277 11.72 -19.57 -0.12
CA SER A 277 12.75 -20.51 -0.59
C SER A 277 13.83 -20.69 0.47
N GLN A 278 14.28 -19.57 1.06
CA GLN A 278 15.28 -19.59 2.13
C GLN A 278 15.01 -18.48 3.15
N VAL A 279 15.21 -18.82 4.42
CA VAL A 279 15.23 -17.88 5.55
C VAL A 279 16.53 -18.06 6.31
N VAL A 280 17.25 -16.96 6.53
CA VAL A 280 18.48 -16.92 7.32
C VAL A 280 18.37 -15.82 8.35
N LEU A 281 18.53 -16.17 9.62
CA LEU A 281 18.62 -15.21 10.71
C LEU A 281 20.08 -15.09 11.12
N VAL A 282 20.65 -13.89 11.00
CA VAL A 282 22.05 -13.63 11.37
C VAL A 282 22.13 -12.58 12.48
N PRO A 283 22.99 -12.79 13.49
CA PRO A 283 23.38 -11.71 14.39
C PRO A 283 24.13 -10.64 13.62
N MET A 284 23.91 -9.40 14.03
CA MET A 284 24.70 -8.27 13.58
C MET A 284 25.27 -7.59 14.83
N GLY A 285 26.57 -7.27 14.81
CA GLY A 285 27.21 -6.54 15.91
C GLY A 285 27.34 -7.32 17.22
N HIS A 286 27.38 -6.59 18.33
CA HIS A 286 27.46 -7.14 19.68
C HIS A 286 26.07 -7.40 20.24
N CYS A 287 25.92 -8.49 20.99
CA CYS A 287 24.71 -8.77 21.74
C CYS A 287 24.51 -7.71 22.85
N THR A 288 23.26 -7.46 23.23
CA THR A 288 22.90 -6.57 24.34
C THR A 288 23.50 -6.99 25.68
N CYS A 289 23.92 -8.25 25.84
CA CYS A 289 24.63 -8.74 27.01
C CYS A 289 26.15 -8.49 27.00
N GLY A 290 26.69 -7.86 25.95
CA GLY A 290 28.12 -7.59 25.79
C GLY A 290 28.92 -8.74 25.16
N TYR A 291 28.27 -9.86 24.84
CA TYR A 291 28.90 -10.96 24.11
C TYR A 291 29.06 -10.62 22.62
N SER A 292 30.23 -10.90 22.05
CA SER A 292 30.51 -10.67 20.63
C SER A 292 30.14 -11.92 19.83
N ASP A 293 28.98 -11.89 19.17
CA ASP A 293 28.50 -12.98 18.32
C ASP A 293 29.22 -13.05 16.97
N VAL A 294 29.91 -11.97 16.60
CA VAL A 294 30.72 -11.88 15.37
C VAL A 294 32.17 -11.58 15.75
N PRO A 295 33.05 -12.60 15.84
CA PRO A 295 34.48 -12.37 15.99
C PRO A 295 35.01 -11.50 14.84
N GLU A 296 35.84 -10.51 15.15
CA GLU A 296 36.54 -9.69 14.16
C GLU A 296 37.21 -10.60 13.11
N ASN A 297 36.84 -10.43 11.83
CA ASN A 297 37.30 -11.21 10.65
C ASN A 297 36.61 -12.56 10.34
N SER A 298 35.43 -12.86 10.91
CA SER A 298 34.65 -14.06 10.54
C SER A 298 33.26 -13.74 9.99
N SER A 299 32.73 -14.59 9.10
CA SER A 299 31.34 -14.49 8.65
C SER A 299 30.40 -14.80 9.81
N PRO A 300 29.34 -14.01 10.06
CA PRO A 300 28.44 -14.24 11.19
C PRO A 300 27.82 -15.63 11.09
N LEU A 301 27.91 -16.42 12.17
CA LEU A 301 27.25 -17.72 12.25
C LEU A 301 25.74 -17.48 12.29
N ALA A 302 25.00 -18.01 11.33
CA ALA A 302 23.56 -17.86 11.31
C ALA A 302 22.94 -18.55 12.53
N TYR A 303 22.09 -17.82 13.27
CA TYR A 303 21.30 -18.39 14.36
C TYR A 303 20.27 -19.39 13.87
N PHE A 304 19.73 -19.14 12.68
CA PHE A 304 18.73 -20.00 12.08
C PHE A 304 18.89 -19.98 10.57
N THR A 305 18.77 -21.13 9.95
CA THR A 305 18.70 -21.27 8.49
C THR A 305 17.67 -22.33 8.17
N ALA A 306 16.70 -21.99 7.34
CA ALA A 306 15.71 -22.91 6.79
C ALA A 306 15.60 -22.71 5.28
N GLY A 307 15.50 -23.82 4.54
CA GLY A 307 15.50 -23.80 3.07
C GLY A 307 16.90 -23.85 2.46
N LYS A 308 16.96 -24.19 1.17
CA LYS A 308 18.17 -24.29 0.35
C LYS A 308 17.88 -23.77 -1.05
#